data_AF-A0A3R8TZ00-F1
#
_entry.id   AF-A0A3R8TZ00-F1
#
_cell.length_a   1.000
_cell.length_b   1.000
_cell.length_c   1.000
_cell.angle_alpha   90.00
_cell.angle_beta   90.00
_cell.angle_gamma   90.00
#
_symmetry.space_group_name_H-M   'P 1'
#
loop_
_entity.id
_entity.type
_entity.pdbx_description
1 polymer ?
#
loop_
_entity_poly.entity_id
_entity_poly.type
_entity_poly.pdbx_seq_one_letter_code
_entity_poly.pdbx_strand_id
1 'polypeptide(L)'
;MWWTELRAQSDALSTLSRHVSPEASVSPEARIIGDVEIGAGTHICAGATIHGPVQIGRDCLIGNNAFIRGHTRIGDRCRIGFATEIKLARLGDDVSIGPQCFVADSLVEEGAYLGALVRTSNHRLDGGTVKVMQNGALLDTGLDKLGAWIGARVALGVGVIILPGRVVAAGSQFGPRITIEKNLPRGRYRLEQRLQCFQSLE
;
A
#
# COMPACT_ATOMS: atom_id res chain seq x y z
N MET A 1 -1.64 -0.01 18.84
CA MET A 1 -0.62 0.67 17.99
C MET A 1 -0.90 0.21 16.56
N TRP A 2 -0.66 1.02 15.52
CA TRP A 2 -1.16 0.64 14.18
C TRP A 2 -0.60 -0.70 13.66
N TRP A 3 0.64 -1.08 14.03
CA TRP A 3 1.21 -2.37 13.65
C TRP A 3 0.62 -3.58 14.40
N THR A 4 -0.01 -3.37 15.56
CA THR A 4 -0.75 -4.44 16.25
C THR A 4 -2.06 -4.76 15.55
N GLU A 5 -2.64 -3.78 14.85
CA GLU A 5 -3.84 -3.99 14.04
C GLU A 5 -3.57 -4.87 12.82
N LEU A 6 -2.38 -4.76 12.22
CA LEU A 6 -1.98 -5.65 11.12
C LEU A 6 -1.83 -7.11 11.57
N ARG A 7 -1.35 -7.34 12.80
CA ARG A 7 -1.31 -8.68 13.40
C ARG A 7 -2.72 -9.21 13.64
N ALA A 8 -3.58 -8.43 14.30
CA ALA A 8 -4.96 -8.81 14.54
C ALA A 8 -5.75 -9.10 13.24
N GLN A 9 -5.50 -8.32 12.18
CA GLN A 9 -6.02 -8.61 10.84
C GLN A 9 -5.51 -9.95 10.31
N SER A 10 -4.23 -10.24 10.47
CA SER A 10 -3.65 -11.50 9.99
C SER A 10 -4.26 -12.70 10.70
N ASP A 11 -4.46 -12.61 12.01
CA ASP A 11 -5.14 -13.64 12.80
C ASP A 11 -6.59 -13.82 12.33
N ALA A 12 -7.33 -12.72 12.10
CA ALA A 12 -8.70 -12.77 11.61
C ALA A 12 -8.81 -13.34 10.19
N LEU A 13 -7.87 -13.03 9.30
CA LEU A 13 -7.84 -13.56 7.93
C LEU A 13 -7.37 -15.01 7.88
N SER A 14 -6.70 -15.52 8.91
CA SER A 14 -6.27 -16.92 8.97
C SER A 14 -7.45 -17.91 9.04
N THR A 15 -8.63 -17.44 9.42
CA THR A 15 -9.87 -18.22 9.45
C THR A 15 -10.85 -17.83 8.33
N LEU A 16 -10.40 -17.01 7.38
CA LEU A 16 -11.20 -16.60 6.23
C LEU A 16 -11.59 -17.83 5.41
N SER A 17 -12.86 -17.91 5.00
CA SER A 17 -13.31 -18.88 4.01
C SER A 17 -13.38 -18.22 2.64
N ARG A 18 -13.05 -18.99 1.60
CA ARG A 18 -13.18 -18.56 0.22
C ARG A 18 -14.64 -18.16 -0.11
N HIS A 19 -14.82 -16.95 -0.65
CA HIS A 19 -16.10 -16.46 -1.14
C HIS A 19 -15.91 -15.43 -2.26
N VAL A 20 -16.54 -15.63 -3.42
CA VAL A 20 -16.51 -14.65 -4.52
C VAL A 20 -17.96 -14.29 -4.84
N SER A 21 -18.30 -13.00 -4.72
CA SER A 21 -19.64 -12.51 -5.03
C SER A 21 -20.03 -12.87 -6.47
N PRO A 22 -21.27 -13.31 -6.75
CA PRO A 22 -21.75 -13.54 -8.12
C PRO A 22 -21.69 -12.29 -9.02
N GLU A 23 -21.73 -11.09 -8.42
CA GLU A 23 -21.64 -9.80 -9.09
C GLU A 23 -20.19 -9.34 -9.30
N ALA A 24 -19.20 -10.08 -8.80
CA ALA A 24 -17.80 -9.81 -9.08
C ALA A 24 -17.43 -10.33 -10.47
N SER A 25 -16.61 -9.59 -11.19
CA SER A 25 -16.11 -9.96 -12.52
C SER A 25 -14.64 -10.33 -12.42
N VAL A 26 -14.31 -11.60 -12.65
CA VAL A 26 -12.94 -12.11 -12.58
C VAL A 26 -12.52 -12.58 -13.96
N SER A 27 -11.43 -12.01 -14.49
CA SER A 27 -10.85 -12.42 -15.77
C SER A 27 -10.46 -13.90 -15.76
N PRO A 28 -10.70 -14.68 -16.82
CA PRO A 28 -10.23 -16.07 -16.92
C PRO A 28 -8.70 -16.23 -16.77
N GLU A 29 -7.93 -15.18 -17.08
CA GLU A 29 -6.48 -15.14 -16.97
C GLU A 29 -5.99 -14.69 -15.58
N ALA A 30 -6.90 -14.34 -14.66
CA ALA A 30 -6.55 -14.04 -13.28
C ALA A 30 -6.36 -15.34 -12.46
N ARG A 31 -5.51 -15.28 -11.44
CA ARG A 31 -5.23 -16.43 -10.55
C ARG A 31 -5.70 -16.12 -9.14
N ILE A 32 -6.67 -16.88 -8.65
CA ILE A 32 -7.12 -16.83 -7.25
C ILE A 32 -6.64 -18.10 -6.55
N ILE A 33 -5.76 -17.97 -5.56
CA ILE A 33 -5.07 -19.06 -4.87
C ILE A 33 -5.36 -18.97 -3.38
N GLY A 34 -5.82 -20.05 -2.75
CA GLY A 34 -6.14 -20.08 -1.32
C GLY A 34 -7.46 -19.40 -0.98
N ASP A 35 -7.63 -19.04 0.30
CA ASP A 35 -8.85 -18.40 0.80
C ASP A 35 -8.91 -16.93 0.41
N VAL A 36 -9.84 -16.58 -0.46
CA VAL A 36 -10.01 -15.22 -0.94
C VAL A 36 -11.48 -14.84 -0.87
N GLU A 37 -11.75 -13.69 -0.26
CA GLU A 37 -13.05 -13.04 -0.29
C GLU A 37 -13.04 -11.86 -1.27
N ILE A 38 -14.02 -11.82 -2.17
CA ILE A 38 -14.19 -10.74 -3.17
C ILE A 38 -15.63 -10.24 -3.11
N GLY A 39 -15.81 -8.95 -2.80
CA GLY A 39 -17.10 -8.29 -2.72
C GLY A 39 -17.77 -8.03 -4.09
N ALA A 40 -19.08 -7.77 -4.05
CA ALA A 40 -19.91 -7.45 -5.22
C ALA A 40 -19.35 -6.26 -6.03
N GLY A 41 -19.52 -6.31 -7.36
CA GLY A 41 -19.10 -5.25 -8.27
C GLY A 41 -17.59 -5.13 -8.48
N THR A 42 -16.77 -5.88 -7.73
CA THR A 42 -15.32 -5.86 -7.88
C THR A 42 -14.88 -6.53 -9.18
N HIS A 43 -13.99 -5.86 -9.91
CA HIS A 43 -13.42 -6.34 -11.16
C HIS A 43 -11.93 -6.71 -10.99
N ILE A 44 -11.59 -7.96 -11.27
CA ILE A 44 -10.22 -8.49 -11.26
C ILE A 44 -9.76 -8.68 -12.71
N CYS A 45 -8.81 -7.86 -13.15
CA CYS A 45 -8.31 -7.86 -14.52
C CYS A 45 -7.36 -9.02 -14.84
N ALA A 46 -7.14 -9.26 -16.14
CA ALA A 46 -6.28 -10.33 -16.65
C ALA A 46 -4.86 -10.32 -16.06
N GLY A 47 -4.36 -11.51 -15.71
CA GLY A 47 -3.02 -11.72 -15.15
C GLY A 47 -2.85 -11.33 -13.68
N ALA A 48 -3.85 -10.66 -13.06
CA ALA A 48 -3.79 -10.39 -11.63
C ALA A 48 -3.74 -11.70 -10.83
N THR A 49 -2.91 -11.73 -9.80
CA THR A 49 -2.77 -12.88 -8.90
C THR A 49 -3.17 -12.46 -7.49
N ILE A 50 -4.15 -13.15 -6.92
CA ILE A 50 -4.60 -12.97 -5.53
C ILE A 50 -4.25 -14.24 -4.76
N HIS A 51 -3.31 -14.14 -3.83
CA HIS A 51 -2.83 -15.26 -3.03
C HIS A 51 -3.25 -15.09 -1.57
N GLY A 52 -4.28 -15.84 -1.20
CA GLY A 52 -4.92 -15.85 0.09
C GLY A 52 -4.00 -16.20 1.27
N PRO A 53 -4.43 -15.86 2.51
CA PRO A 53 -5.72 -15.26 2.80
C PRO A 53 -5.78 -13.77 2.43
N VAL A 54 -6.83 -13.36 1.70
CA VAL A 54 -7.03 -11.97 1.23
C VAL A 54 -8.51 -11.64 1.22
N GLN A 55 -8.88 -10.47 1.72
CA GLN A 55 -10.23 -9.92 1.60
C GLN A 55 -10.20 -8.65 0.75
N ILE A 56 -11.08 -8.58 -0.25
CA ILE A 56 -11.29 -7.43 -1.12
C ILE A 56 -12.75 -7.01 -1.03
N GLY A 57 -12.99 -5.73 -0.74
CA GLY A 57 -14.31 -5.14 -0.63
C GLY A 57 -15.08 -5.09 -1.95
N ARG A 58 -16.12 -4.27 -1.96
CA ARG A 58 -17.03 -4.05 -3.09
C ARG A 58 -16.49 -3.00 -4.05
N ASP A 59 -16.95 -3.07 -5.29
CA ASP A 59 -16.70 -2.05 -6.33
C ASP A 59 -15.22 -1.70 -6.52
N CYS A 60 -14.33 -2.65 -6.26
CA CYS A 60 -12.89 -2.46 -6.45
C CYS A 60 -12.48 -2.75 -7.89
N LEU A 61 -11.39 -2.13 -8.32
CA LEU A 61 -10.69 -2.49 -9.55
C LEU A 61 -9.30 -3.00 -9.20
N ILE A 62 -9.03 -4.26 -9.51
CA ILE A 62 -7.70 -4.85 -9.39
C ILE A 62 -7.11 -4.99 -10.79
N GLY A 63 -6.17 -4.11 -11.12
CA GLY A 63 -5.59 -3.96 -12.45
C GLY A 63 -4.74 -5.15 -12.90
N ASN A 64 -4.44 -5.18 -14.21
CA ASN A 64 -3.72 -6.28 -14.83
C ASN A 64 -2.38 -6.56 -14.15
N ASN A 65 -2.06 -7.84 -13.99
CA ASN A 65 -0.81 -8.31 -13.38
C ASN A 65 -0.56 -7.80 -11.94
N ALA A 66 -1.54 -7.21 -11.25
CA ALA A 66 -1.40 -6.88 -9.83
C ALA A 66 -1.19 -8.15 -9.01
N PHE A 67 -0.38 -8.07 -7.96
CA PHE A 67 -0.11 -9.19 -7.06
C PHE A 67 -0.50 -8.85 -5.63
N ILE A 68 -1.54 -9.51 -5.11
CA ILE A 68 -2.10 -9.24 -3.78
C ILE A 68 -1.92 -10.47 -2.92
N ARG A 69 -1.30 -10.34 -1.75
CA ARG A 69 -0.96 -11.49 -0.93
C ARG A 69 -0.85 -11.22 0.57
N GLY A 70 -0.71 -12.31 1.32
CA GLY A 70 -0.17 -12.31 2.67
C GLY A 70 -1.05 -11.60 3.68
N HIS A 71 -2.29 -12.04 3.88
CA HIS A 71 -3.21 -11.47 4.87
C HIS A 71 -3.54 -10.00 4.58
N THR A 72 -3.77 -9.68 3.31
CA THR A 72 -4.13 -8.33 2.88
C THR A 72 -5.64 -8.10 2.96
N ARG A 73 -6.03 -6.93 3.43
CA ARG A 73 -7.41 -6.44 3.40
C ARG A 73 -7.50 -5.17 2.58
N ILE A 74 -8.43 -5.14 1.63
CA ILE A 74 -8.74 -3.99 0.80
C ILE A 74 -10.19 -3.60 1.06
N GLY A 75 -10.42 -2.33 1.42
CA GLY A 75 -11.75 -1.77 1.61
C GLY A 75 -12.55 -1.65 0.31
N ASP A 76 -13.65 -0.91 0.37
CA ASP A 76 -14.53 -0.74 -0.78
C ASP A 76 -14.01 0.34 -1.74
N ARG A 77 -14.43 0.27 -3.02
CA ARG A 77 -14.19 1.30 -4.05
C ARG A 77 -12.69 1.59 -4.31
N CYS A 78 -11.83 0.63 -3.99
CA CYS A 78 -10.39 0.78 -4.17
C CYS A 78 -9.96 0.54 -5.63
N ARG A 79 -8.90 1.22 -6.08
CA ARG A 79 -8.31 1.04 -7.41
C ARG A 79 -6.84 0.68 -7.26
N ILE A 80 -6.48 -0.53 -7.69
CA ILE A 80 -5.10 -1.03 -7.67
C ILE A 80 -4.60 -1.13 -9.11
N GLY A 81 -3.52 -0.39 -9.42
CA GLY A 81 -2.99 -0.26 -10.77
C GLY A 81 -2.23 -1.48 -11.27
N PHE A 82 -1.87 -1.42 -12.56
CA PHE A 82 -1.09 -2.44 -13.26
C PHE A 82 0.20 -2.81 -12.52
N ALA A 83 0.47 -4.11 -12.37
CA ALA A 83 1.71 -4.65 -11.81
C ALA A 83 2.08 -4.08 -10.42
N THR A 84 1.08 -3.66 -9.64
CA THR A 84 1.26 -3.25 -8.25
C THR A 84 1.23 -4.47 -7.33
N GLU A 85 2.20 -4.55 -6.42
CA GLU A 85 2.24 -5.57 -5.38
C GLU A 85 1.73 -5.00 -4.04
N ILE A 86 0.79 -5.71 -3.43
CA ILE A 86 0.27 -5.43 -2.08
C ILE A 86 0.47 -6.68 -1.23
N LYS A 87 1.12 -6.53 -0.08
CA LYS A 87 1.48 -7.65 0.79
C LYS A 87 1.29 -7.29 2.27
N LEU A 88 0.48 -8.06 3.00
CA LEU A 88 0.25 -7.81 4.44
C LEU A 88 -0.12 -6.36 4.73
N ALA A 89 -1.07 -5.82 3.96
CA ALA A 89 -1.50 -4.44 4.09
C ALA A 89 -2.98 -4.35 4.45
N ARG A 90 -3.36 -3.25 5.09
CA ARG A 90 -4.75 -2.85 5.32
C ARG A 90 -5.02 -1.56 4.59
N LEU A 91 -5.89 -1.61 3.59
CA LEU A 91 -6.34 -0.44 2.83
C LEU A 91 -7.77 -0.10 3.28
N GLY A 92 -8.01 1.17 3.62
CA GLY A 92 -9.34 1.72 3.81
C GLY A 92 -10.08 1.88 2.48
N ASP A 93 -11.30 2.42 2.55
CA ASP A 93 -12.12 2.64 1.37
C ASP A 93 -11.56 3.74 0.46
N ASP A 94 -11.96 3.72 -0.81
CA ASP A 94 -11.66 4.78 -1.78
C ASP A 94 -10.16 5.02 -2.00
N VAL A 95 -9.31 4.04 -1.65
CA VAL A 95 -7.86 4.11 -1.86
C VAL A 95 -7.53 3.86 -3.32
N SER A 96 -6.70 4.73 -3.90
CA SER A 96 -6.21 4.60 -5.27
C SER A 96 -4.71 4.46 -5.30
N ILE A 97 -4.21 3.31 -5.75
CA ILE A 97 -2.79 3.01 -5.90
C ILE A 97 -2.48 2.83 -7.38
N GLY A 98 -1.63 3.70 -7.92
CA GLY A 98 -1.19 3.70 -9.31
C GLY A 98 -0.37 2.46 -9.68
N PRO A 99 0.07 2.36 -10.94
CA PRO A 99 0.79 1.20 -11.43
C PRO A 99 2.19 1.06 -10.82
N GLN A 100 2.67 -0.17 -10.77
CA GLN A 100 4.04 -0.55 -10.37
C GLN A 100 4.43 -0.08 -8.97
N CYS A 101 3.45 0.01 -8.07
CA CYS A 101 3.71 0.30 -6.66
C CYS A 101 4.10 -0.96 -5.89
N PHE A 102 4.75 -0.78 -4.75
CA PHE A 102 4.99 -1.84 -3.77
C PHE A 102 4.54 -1.34 -2.40
N VAL A 103 3.48 -1.93 -1.86
CA VAL A 103 2.91 -1.59 -0.54
C VAL A 103 2.88 -2.83 0.33
N ALA A 104 3.74 -2.84 1.35
CA ALA A 104 3.93 -4.02 2.17
C ALA A 104 3.95 -3.70 3.66
N ASP A 105 3.35 -4.58 4.48
CA ASP A 105 3.39 -4.52 5.93
C ASP A 105 2.91 -3.13 6.45
N SER A 106 1.85 -2.59 5.84
CA SER A 106 1.46 -1.18 5.91
C SER A 106 -0.03 -0.96 6.16
N LEU A 107 -0.36 0.15 6.82
CA LEU A 107 -1.72 0.68 6.96
C LEU A 107 -1.91 1.86 6.01
N VAL A 108 -2.91 1.81 5.14
CA VAL A 108 -3.28 2.88 4.22
C VAL A 108 -4.73 3.27 4.48
N GLU A 109 -4.95 4.48 4.95
CA GLU A 109 -6.29 4.95 5.31
C GLU A 109 -7.10 5.47 4.12
N GLU A 110 -8.39 5.67 4.38
CA GLU A 110 -9.41 6.04 3.40
C GLU A 110 -9.01 7.21 2.50
N GLY A 111 -9.32 7.07 1.21
CA GLY A 111 -9.16 8.13 0.21
C GLY A 111 -7.70 8.49 -0.09
N ALA A 112 -6.72 7.69 0.35
CA ALA A 112 -5.32 7.92 0.02
C ALA A 112 -5.06 7.66 -1.48
N TYR A 113 -4.23 8.51 -2.08
CA TYR A 113 -3.76 8.39 -3.46
C TYR A 113 -2.25 8.15 -3.48
N LEU A 114 -1.84 7.04 -4.07
CA LEU A 114 -0.45 6.71 -4.32
C LEU A 114 -0.21 6.74 -5.84
N GLY A 115 0.59 7.69 -6.32
CA GLY A 115 0.99 7.75 -7.72
C GLY A 115 1.78 6.53 -8.17
N ALA A 116 2.06 6.42 -9.47
CA ALA A 116 2.86 5.33 -10.00
C ALA A 116 4.22 5.19 -9.28
N LEU A 117 4.74 3.97 -9.19
CA LEU A 117 6.08 3.71 -8.63
C LEU A 117 6.25 4.11 -7.16
N VAL A 118 5.18 4.36 -6.40
CA VAL A 118 5.28 4.57 -4.95
C VAL A 118 5.70 3.28 -4.26
N ARG A 119 6.64 3.36 -3.32
CA ARG A 119 7.18 2.19 -2.61
C ARG A 119 7.23 2.43 -1.11
N THR A 120 6.67 1.51 -0.35
CA THR A 120 7.01 1.34 1.07
C THR A 120 8.23 0.44 1.18
N SER A 121 9.23 0.84 1.95
CA SER A 121 10.24 -0.09 2.43
C SER A 121 9.77 -0.67 3.77
N ASN A 122 9.93 -1.97 3.94
CA ASN A 122 9.49 -2.69 5.13
C ASN A 122 10.63 -3.39 5.88
N HIS A 123 11.88 -3.29 5.44
CA HIS A 123 13.03 -3.95 6.07
C HIS A 123 14.15 -2.94 6.31
N ARG A 124 14.87 -3.09 7.43
CA ARG A 124 16.04 -2.27 7.73
C ARG A 124 17.30 -2.90 7.16
N LEU A 125 18.20 -2.07 6.64
CA LEU A 125 19.45 -2.57 6.05
C LEU A 125 20.43 -3.13 7.10
N ASP A 126 20.29 -2.73 8.36
CA ASP A 126 21.11 -3.20 9.47
C ASP A 126 20.59 -4.47 10.15
N GLY A 127 19.50 -5.06 9.64
CA GLY A 127 18.89 -6.27 10.20
C GLY A 127 18.21 -6.08 11.56
N GLY A 128 18.15 -4.86 12.08
CA GLY A 128 17.45 -4.56 13.33
C GLY A 128 15.93 -4.55 13.18
N THR A 129 15.24 -4.49 14.31
CA THR A 129 13.78 -4.31 14.36
C THR A 129 13.38 -2.88 13.96
N VAL A 130 12.21 -2.75 13.33
CA VAL A 130 11.66 -1.46 12.92
C VAL A 130 11.22 -0.65 14.14
N LYS A 131 11.50 0.66 14.13
CA LYS A 131 11.10 1.61 15.17
C LYS A 131 10.12 2.63 14.62
N VAL A 132 9.14 3.02 15.42
CA VAL A 132 8.07 3.96 15.05
C VAL A 132 8.08 5.14 16.01
N MET A 133 8.00 6.36 15.47
CA MET A 133 7.82 7.56 16.29
C MET A 133 6.34 7.70 16.68
N GLN A 134 6.05 7.67 17.98
CA GLN A 134 4.71 7.80 18.54
C GLN A 134 4.74 8.72 19.77
N ASN A 135 3.89 9.75 19.77
CA ASN A 135 3.77 10.71 20.88
C ASN A 135 5.12 11.31 21.35
N GLY A 136 6.03 11.57 20.40
CA GLY A 136 7.36 12.13 20.67
C GLY A 136 8.41 11.12 21.14
N ALA A 137 8.04 9.85 21.32
CA ALA A 137 8.96 8.77 21.67
C ALA A 137 9.20 7.83 20.48
N LEU A 138 10.45 7.38 20.33
CA LEU A 138 10.80 6.34 19.35
C LEU A 138 10.62 4.97 19.99
N LEU A 139 9.55 4.26 19.60
CA LEU A 139 9.24 2.93 20.12
C LEU A 139 9.82 1.85 19.22
N ASP A 140 10.42 0.84 19.83
CA ASP A 140 10.78 -0.40 19.16
C ASP A 140 9.53 -1.27 18.98
N THR A 141 9.29 -1.74 17.76
CA THR A 141 8.09 -2.54 17.45
C THR A 141 8.32 -4.03 17.68
N GLY A 142 9.58 -4.47 17.82
CA GLY A 142 9.95 -5.89 17.87
C GLY A 142 9.70 -6.63 16.55
N LEU A 143 9.50 -5.91 15.43
CA LEU A 143 9.22 -6.48 14.11
C LEU A 143 10.42 -6.29 13.18
N ASP A 144 10.88 -7.38 12.58
CA ASP A 144 11.92 -7.32 11.52
C ASP A 144 11.37 -6.70 10.23
N LYS A 145 10.04 -6.80 10.03
CA LYS A 145 9.33 -6.20 8.89
C LYS A 145 8.16 -5.33 9.32
N LEU A 146 8.18 -4.08 8.90
CA LEU A 146 7.09 -3.13 9.06
C LEU A 146 7.24 -1.98 8.07
N GLY A 147 6.21 -1.72 7.29
CA GLY A 147 6.16 -0.65 6.30
C GLY A 147 5.77 0.68 6.93
N ALA A 148 4.69 1.28 6.44
CA ALA A 148 4.28 2.62 6.81
C ALA A 148 2.80 2.71 7.22
N TRP A 149 2.47 3.76 7.96
CA TRP A 149 1.10 4.22 8.13
C TRP A 149 0.88 5.46 7.26
N ILE A 150 0.03 5.33 6.24
CA ILE A 150 -0.33 6.40 5.31
C ILE A 150 -1.72 6.89 5.72
N GLY A 151 -1.80 8.09 6.28
CA GLY A 151 -3.05 8.65 6.80
C GLY A 151 -4.07 9.02 5.72
N ALA A 152 -5.32 9.24 6.16
CA ALA A 152 -6.45 9.46 5.25
C ALA A 152 -6.21 10.63 4.30
N ARG A 153 -6.64 10.49 3.05
CA ARG A 153 -6.57 11.53 2.01
C ARG A 153 -5.16 12.08 1.77
N VAL A 154 -4.12 11.30 2.06
CA VAL A 154 -2.74 11.60 1.63
C VAL A 154 -2.64 11.46 0.11
N ALA A 155 -1.87 12.34 -0.54
CA ALA A 155 -1.55 12.21 -1.96
C ALA A 155 -0.03 12.14 -2.16
N LEU A 156 0.46 11.02 -2.68
CA LEU A 156 1.88 10.79 -2.96
C LEU A 156 2.12 10.83 -4.47
N GLY A 157 3.05 11.67 -4.91
CA GLY A 157 3.47 11.78 -6.30
C GLY A 157 4.22 10.55 -6.79
N VAL A 158 4.46 10.50 -8.11
CA VAL A 158 5.19 9.39 -8.74
C VAL A 158 6.56 9.17 -8.09
N GLY A 159 6.89 7.92 -7.80
CA GLY A 159 8.20 7.53 -7.27
C GLY A 159 8.48 8.00 -5.84
N VAL A 160 7.46 8.34 -5.04
CA VAL A 160 7.67 8.59 -3.60
C VAL A 160 8.07 7.28 -2.90
N ILE A 161 9.08 7.35 -2.05
CA ILE A 161 9.56 6.23 -1.24
C ILE A 161 9.28 6.53 0.23
N ILE A 162 8.69 5.60 0.97
CA ILE A 162 8.47 5.72 2.41
C ILE A 162 9.34 4.70 3.13
N LEU A 163 10.19 5.16 4.06
CA LEU A 163 11.06 4.26 4.83
C LEU A 163 10.26 3.47 5.90
N PRO A 164 10.85 2.39 6.48
CA PRO A 164 10.19 1.59 7.49
C PRO A 164 9.78 2.42 8.72
N GLY A 165 8.61 2.12 9.27
CA GLY A 165 8.08 2.67 10.51
C GLY A 165 7.59 4.12 10.43
N ARG A 166 7.43 4.68 9.22
CA ARG A 166 7.02 6.08 9.04
C ARG A 166 5.51 6.23 9.05
N VAL A 167 5.07 7.36 9.61
CA VAL A 167 3.68 7.81 9.59
C VAL A 167 3.60 9.05 8.71
N VAL A 168 2.79 8.97 7.66
CA VAL A 168 2.47 10.10 6.78
C VAL A 168 1.17 10.72 7.27
N ALA A 169 1.24 11.95 7.78
CA ALA A 169 0.09 12.62 8.38
C ALA A 169 -1.07 12.79 7.39
N ALA A 170 -2.30 12.55 7.86
CA ALA A 170 -3.51 12.66 7.04
C ALA A 170 -3.61 14.00 6.30
N GLY A 171 -4.07 13.96 5.06
CA GLY A 171 -4.22 15.13 4.18
C GLY A 171 -2.89 15.76 3.71
N SER A 172 -1.75 15.09 3.91
CA SER A 172 -0.46 15.57 3.39
C SER A 172 -0.32 15.30 1.90
N GLN A 173 0.49 16.11 1.23
CA GLN A 173 0.84 15.92 -0.17
C GLN A 173 2.36 15.89 -0.33
N PHE A 174 2.87 14.89 -1.02
CA PHE A 174 4.29 14.78 -1.36
C PHE A 174 4.43 14.79 -2.88
N GLY A 175 5.20 15.74 -3.40
CA GLY A 175 5.54 15.80 -4.81
C GLY A 175 6.37 14.58 -5.26
N PRO A 176 6.60 14.44 -6.58
CA PRO A 176 7.33 13.31 -7.15
C PRO A 176 8.72 13.11 -6.55
N ARG A 177 9.16 11.85 -6.48
CA ARG A 177 10.52 11.42 -6.14
C ARG A 177 11.02 11.81 -4.74
N ILE A 178 10.13 12.13 -3.80
CA ILE A 178 10.52 12.39 -2.40
C ILE A 178 10.73 11.06 -1.66
N THR A 179 11.80 10.99 -0.87
CA THR A 179 11.99 9.95 0.17
C THR A 179 11.53 10.47 1.52
N ILE A 180 10.57 9.78 2.15
CA ILE A 180 10.06 10.10 3.49
C ILE A 180 10.86 9.29 4.52
N GLU A 181 11.88 9.94 5.11
CA GLU A 181 12.79 9.30 6.07
C GLU A 181 12.40 9.54 7.53
N LYS A 182 11.52 10.51 7.78
CA LYS A 182 10.99 10.86 9.10
C LYS A 182 9.52 11.24 9.01
N ASN A 183 8.82 11.17 10.13
CA ASN A 183 7.45 11.68 10.22
C ASN A 183 7.51 13.20 10.09
N LEU A 184 6.79 13.74 9.10
CA LEU A 184 6.66 15.17 8.88
C LEU A 184 5.27 15.62 9.35
N PRO A 185 5.12 16.88 9.78
CA PRO A 185 3.80 17.42 10.07
C PRO A 185 2.91 17.38 8.83
N ARG A 186 1.61 17.62 9.00
CA ARG A 186 0.71 17.75 7.87
C ARG A 186 1.16 18.92 6.99
N GLY A 187 1.31 18.68 5.69
CA GLY A 187 1.75 19.73 4.78
C GLY A 187 1.80 19.31 3.31
N ARG A 188 2.25 20.23 2.46
CA ARG A 188 2.55 19.99 1.04
C ARG A 188 4.05 20.13 0.84
N TYR A 189 4.68 19.07 0.37
CA TYR A 189 6.13 18.96 0.22
C TYR A 189 6.51 18.80 -1.25
N ARG A 190 7.54 19.51 -1.69
CA ARG A 190 8.11 19.40 -3.05
C ARG A 190 9.63 19.42 -2.98
N LEU A 191 10.28 18.79 -3.94
CA LEU A 191 11.71 18.96 -4.16
C LEU A 191 11.95 20.22 -4.98
N GLU A 192 12.98 20.99 -4.61
CA GLU A 192 13.56 22.00 -5.48
C GLU A 192 14.67 21.33 -6.29
N GLN A 193 14.53 21.32 -7.62
CA GLN A 193 15.49 20.69 -8.51
C GLN A 193 16.23 21.75 -9.31
N ARG A 194 17.57 21.71 -9.24
CA ARG A 194 18.45 22.51 -10.11
C ARG A 194 18.96 21.63 -11.25
N LEU A 195 18.77 22.09 -12.48
CA LEU A 195 19.27 21.43 -13.67
C LEU A 195 20.51 22.20 -14.16
N GLN A 196 21.57 21.48 -14.52
CA GLN A 196 22.76 22.04 -15.14
C GLN A 196 22.96 21.39 -16.50
N CYS A 197 23.12 22.22 -17.53
CA CYS A 197 23.53 21.76 -18.85
C CYS A 197 25.06 21.59 -18.84
N PHE A 198 25.55 20.39 -19.14
CA PHE A 198 26.99 20.09 -19.09
C PHE A 198 27.66 20.01 -20.49
N GLN A 199 26.89 20.12 -21.57
CA GLN A 199 27.38 20.29 -22.95
C GLN A 199 26.35 21.08 -23.77
N SER A 200 26.75 22.15 -24.47
CA SER A 200 25.94 22.73 -25.54
C SER A 200 26.01 21.82 -26.76
N LEU A 201 24.87 21.54 -27.38
CA LEU A 201 24.85 20.96 -28.72
C LEU A 201 25.40 22.03 -29.67
N GLU A 202 26.63 21.85 -30.16
CA GLU A 202 27.10 22.48 -31.39
C GLU A 202 26.51 21.76 -32.61
#